data_AF-A0A836K112-F1
#
_entry.id   AF-A0A836K112-F1
#
_cell.length_a   1.000
_cell.length_b   1.000
_cell.length_c   1.000
_cell.angle_alpha   90.00
_cell.angle_beta   90.00
_cell.angle_gamma   90.00
#
_symmetry.space_group_name_H-M   'P 1'
#
loop_
_entity.id
_entity.type
_entity.pdbx_description
1 polymer ?
#
loop_
_entity_poly.entity_id
_entity_poly.type
_entity_poly.pdbx_seq_one_letter_code
_entity_poly.pdbx_strand_id
1 'polypeptide(L)'
;MVTKLRIRRCKSRHRQAEEQKYQCDRWWITSLLEFKKYPSSDIQALNTMYRIYNFTNVASRVVTIKRNSARFVNILKIKETIQRLLGMNSNELPYAHVCQVGDPVLRGHAMKIEPEVIRMADFQKVITHLINVMRAYKSYGISGPQIGLPWQIFAIECTEEIMEGVEETVKKTHEMNIIPMTIFINPELKVIDYTPITLYEGCESIRGYSAAVPRAYEVEIKALNASAEQFTWRACGWSARIAQHEYDHLQGKLYIEKMDVRTFQCTAWDKINKNKGKMRLSYLPKKISV
;
A
#
# COMPACT_ATOMS: atom_id res chain seq x y z
N MET A 1 -35.13 5.00 66.74
CA MET A 1 -36.26 4.34 66.05
C MET A 1 -36.05 4.51 64.55
N VAL A 2 -35.73 3.41 63.86
CA VAL A 2 -35.42 3.37 62.43
C VAL A 2 -36.69 2.96 61.68
N THR A 3 -37.16 3.79 60.76
CA THR A 3 -38.34 3.49 59.93
C THR A 3 -37.99 3.55 58.44
N LYS A 4 -37.70 2.35 57.92
CA LYS A 4 -37.96 1.80 56.58
C LYS A 4 -38.30 2.77 55.43
N LEU A 5 -37.36 2.94 54.49
CA LEU A 5 -37.66 3.19 53.09
C LEU A 5 -37.30 1.95 52.25
N ARG A 6 -38.30 1.51 51.50
CA ARG A 6 -38.46 0.21 50.85
C ARG A 6 -37.81 0.27 49.47
N ILE A 7 -36.67 -0.38 49.29
CA ILE A 7 -36.07 -0.60 47.96
C ILE A 7 -36.96 -1.57 47.18
N ARG A 8 -37.67 -1.06 46.16
CA ARG A 8 -38.30 -1.89 45.12
C ARG A 8 -37.38 -1.98 43.91
N ARG A 9 -36.98 -3.22 43.65
CA ARG A 9 -36.27 -3.78 42.49
C ARG A 9 -36.62 -3.12 41.15
N CYS A 10 -35.59 -2.65 40.43
CA CYS A 10 -35.58 -2.64 38.97
C CYS A 10 -34.73 -3.84 38.51
N LYS A 11 -35.40 -5.00 38.37
CA LYS A 11 -34.79 -6.30 37.98
C LYS A 11 -35.23 -6.75 36.59
N SER A 12 -35.44 -5.82 35.65
CA SER A 12 -35.93 -6.15 34.29
C SER A 12 -35.05 -5.68 33.13
N ARG A 13 -33.94 -4.97 33.37
CA ARG A 13 -33.02 -4.55 32.28
C ARG A 13 -31.72 -5.35 32.16
N HIS A 14 -31.45 -6.29 33.07
CA HIS A 14 -30.26 -7.14 33.01
C HIS A 14 -30.50 -8.54 32.40
N ARG A 15 -31.75 -8.98 32.20
CA ARG A 15 -32.04 -10.29 31.56
C ARG A 15 -32.04 -10.28 30.03
N GLN A 16 -32.32 -9.14 29.39
CA GLN A 16 -32.27 -9.05 27.92
C GLN A 16 -30.85 -8.88 27.34
N ALA A 17 -29.88 -8.48 28.17
CA ALA A 17 -28.49 -8.33 27.74
C ALA A 17 -27.66 -9.64 27.85
N GLU A 18 -28.09 -10.59 28.68
CA GLU A 18 -27.42 -11.90 28.79
C GLU A 18 -27.92 -12.90 27.74
N GLU A 19 -29.20 -12.87 27.36
CA GLU A 19 -29.75 -13.78 26.31
C GLU A 19 -29.22 -13.47 24.89
N GLN A 20 -28.84 -12.22 24.58
CA GLN A 20 -28.17 -11.89 23.30
C GLN A 20 -26.69 -12.33 23.25
N LYS A 21 -26.04 -12.53 24.40
CA LYS A 21 -24.67 -13.03 24.47
C LYS A 21 -24.61 -14.55 24.23
N TYR A 22 -25.60 -15.29 24.74
CA TYR A 22 -25.71 -16.75 24.54
C TYR A 22 -26.25 -17.18 23.16
N GLN A 23 -26.85 -16.29 22.37
CA GLN A 23 -27.23 -16.57 20.98
C GLN A 23 -26.08 -16.32 19.98
N CYS A 24 -25.13 -15.45 20.31
CA CYS A 24 -23.94 -15.22 19.49
C CYS A 24 -22.91 -16.36 19.65
N ASP A 25 -22.74 -16.88 20.88
CA ASP A 25 -21.78 -17.95 21.17
C ASP A 25 -22.20 -19.33 20.62
N ARG A 26 -23.46 -19.51 20.23
CA ARG A 26 -23.94 -20.74 19.57
C ARG A 26 -23.69 -20.80 18.06
N TRP A 27 -23.40 -19.67 17.42
CA TRP A 27 -23.04 -19.63 15.99
C TRP A 27 -21.55 -19.89 15.73
N TRP A 28 -20.69 -19.72 16.74
CA TRP A 28 -19.26 -19.99 16.61
C TRP A 28 -18.87 -21.44 16.92
N ILE A 29 -19.64 -22.16 17.75
CA ILE A 29 -19.28 -23.52 18.18
C ILE A 29 -19.83 -24.63 17.24
N THR A 30 -20.85 -24.36 16.43
CA THR A 30 -21.30 -25.32 15.39
C THR A 30 -20.46 -25.27 14.11
N SER A 31 -19.66 -24.23 13.87
CA SER A 31 -18.72 -24.19 12.74
C SER A 31 -17.38 -24.88 13.01
N LEU A 32 -17.03 -25.14 14.28
CA LEU A 32 -15.77 -25.80 14.65
C LEU A 32 -15.83 -27.34 14.64
N LEU A 33 -17.01 -27.94 14.50
CA LEU A 33 -17.20 -29.40 14.38
C LEU A 33 -17.46 -29.88 12.94
N GLU A 34 -17.56 -28.98 11.96
CA GLU A 34 -17.56 -29.32 10.53
C GLU A 34 -16.18 -29.20 9.86
N PHE A 35 -15.14 -28.79 10.60
CA PHE A 35 -13.76 -28.68 10.09
C PHE A 35 -13.03 -30.02 9.87
N LYS A 36 -13.67 -31.17 10.13
CA LYS A 36 -13.08 -32.51 9.87
C LYS A 36 -13.38 -33.08 8.47
N LYS A 37 -13.92 -32.28 7.54
CA LYS A 37 -14.29 -32.74 6.18
C LYS A 37 -13.68 -31.94 5.02
N TYR A 38 -12.60 -31.21 5.22
CA TYR A 38 -11.90 -30.52 4.12
C TYR A 38 -10.67 -31.30 3.63
N PRO A 39 -10.50 -31.48 2.30
CA PRO A 39 -9.39 -32.23 1.70
C PRO A 39 -8.05 -31.50 1.84
N SER A 40 -6.96 -32.24 1.61
CA SER A 40 -5.54 -31.92 1.82
C SER A 40 -4.95 -30.65 1.15
N SER A 41 -5.78 -29.77 0.58
CA SER A 41 -5.37 -28.48 0.01
C SER A 41 -5.09 -27.40 1.07
N ASP A 42 -5.58 -27.55 2.30
CA ASP A 42 -5.41 -26.53 3.36
C ASP A 42 -4.10 -26.64 4.14
N ILE A 43 -3.33 -27.72 3.91
CA ILE A 43 -1.94 -27.84 4.38
C ILE A 43 -1.03 -26.87 3.60
N GLN A 44 -1.42 -26.44 2.39
CA GLN A 44 -0.72 -25.41 1.63
C GLN A 44 -0.92 -24.02 2.26
N ALA A 45 -2.11 -23.70 2.75
CA ALA A 45 -2.40 -22.42 3.41
C ALA A 45 -1.65 -22.25 4.75
N LEU A 46 -1.53 -23.33 5.53
CA LEU A 46 -0.72 -23.35 6.75
C LEU A 46 0.79 -23.26 6.45
N ASN A 47 1.27 -23.88 5.37
CA ASN A 47 2.65 -23.73 4.91
C ASN A 47 2.95 -22.31 4.42
N THR A 48 1.98 -21.59 3.87
CA THR A 48 2.11 -20.17 3.48
C THR A 48 2.30 -19.29 4.70
N MET A 49 1.52 -19.48 5.79
CA MET A 49 1.75 -18.79 7.07
C MET A 49 3.11 -19.14 7.71
N TYR A 50 3.54 -20.40 7.64
CA TYR A 50 4.84 -20.81 8.19
C TYR A 50 6.03 -20.24 7.40
N ARG A 51 5.84 -19.94 6.10
CA ARG A 51 6.82 -19.23 5.26
C ARG A 51 6.87 -17.72 5.55
N ILE A 52 5.74 -17.12 5.95
CA ILE A 52 5.65 -15.70 6.33
C ILE A 52 6.50 -15.39 7.57
N TYR A 53 6.55 -16.29 8.56
CA TYR A 53 7.38 -16.12 9.77
C TYR A 53 8.90 -16.29 9.50
N ASN A 54 9.28 -16.90 8.37
CA ASN A 54 10.68 -17.05 7.97
C ASN A 54 11.20 -15.92 7.07
N PHE A 55 10.32 -15.08 6.50
CA PHE A 55 10.72 -13.94 5.65
C PHE A 55 11.51 -12.88 6.44
N THR A 56 11.18 -12.70 7.72
CA THR A 56 11.92 -11.82 8.65
C THR A 56 13.24 -12.44 9.11
N ASN A 57 13.34 -13.77 9.23
CA ASN A 57 14.55 -14.47 9.72
C ASN A 57 15.59 -14.78 8.63
N VAL A 58 15.19 -14.86 7.35
CA VAL A 58 16.16 -15.05 6.24
C VAL A 58 16.88 -13.73 5.91
N ALA A 59 16.21 -12.58 6.06
CA ALA A 59 16.82 -11.26 5.87
C ALA A 59 18.02 -11.01 6.80
N SER A 60 18.00 -11.54 8.03
CA SER A 60 19.14 -11.47 8.95
C SER A 60 20.34 -12.34 8.57
N ARG A 61 20.19 -13.34 7.69
CA ARG A 61 21.31 -14.23 7.30
C ARG A 61 22.13 -13.75 6.11
N VAL A 62 21.68 -12.72 5.39
CA VAL A 62 22.42 -12.16 4.23
C VAL A 62 23.50 -11.16 4.68
N VAL A 63 23.50 -10.72 5.95
CA VAL A 63 24.40 -9.68 6.48
C VAL A 63 25.73 -10.23 7.04
N THR A 64 26.10 -11.49 6.77
CA THR A 64 27.41 -12.00 7.23
C THR A 64 28.10 -12.85 6.19
N ILE A 65 28.66 -12.23 5.14
CA ILE A 65 29.82 -12.78 4.43
C ILE A 65 30.86 -11.67 4.24
N LYS A 66 31.96 -11.80 4.97
CA LYS A 66 33.12 -10.91 5.01
C LYS A 66 33.82 -10.81 3.66
N ARG A 67 34.32 -9.59 3.40
CA ARG A 67 35.57 -9.17 2.74
C ARG A 67 36.26 -10.19 1.80
N ASN A 68 36.47 -9.68 0.58
CA ASN A 68 37.40 -10.10 -0.48
C ASN A 68 36.74 -10.87 -1.64
N SER A 69 36.79 -10.22 -2.82
CA SER A 69 36.73 -10.86 -4.14
C SER A 69 35.37 -11.30 -4.72
N ALA A 70 34.31 -10.48 -4.60
CA ALA A 70 33.03 -10.78 -5.25
C ALA A 70 32.45 -9.58 -6.05
N ARG A 71 33.24 -9.04 -6.98
CA ARG A 71 32.80 -8.05 -8.01
C ARG A 71 31.91 -8.66 -9.12
N PHE A 72 31.32 -9.83 -8.87
CA PHE A 72 30.52 -10.63 -9.80
C PHE A 72 29.30 -11.25 -9.09
N VAL A 73 28.54 -10.45 -8.33
CA VAL A 73 27.17 -10.86 -7.97
C VAL A 73 26.28 -10.58 -9.19
N ASN A 74 26.42 -11.52 -10.12
CA ASN A 74 25.83 -11.62 -11.45
C ASN A 74 24.30 -11.41 -11.38
N ILE A 75 23.72 -10.72 -12.37
CA ILE A 75 22.27 -10.51 -12.56
C ILE A 75 21.46 -11.79 -12.39
N LEU A 76 22.06 -12.94 -12.72
CA LEU A 76 21.53 -14.28 -12.46
C LEU A 76 21.19 -14.52 -10.99
N LYS A 77 22.03 -14.07 -10.04
CA LYS A 77 21.74 -14.17 -8.60
C LYS A 77 20.63 -13.23 -8.17
N ILE A 78 20.50 -12.04 -8.75
CA ILE A 78 19.37 -11.14 -8.45
C ILE A 78 18.07 -11.74 -8.99
N LYS A 79 18.07 -12.23 -10.23
CA LYS A 79 16.94 -12.93 -10.83
C LYS A 79 16.57 -14.21 -10.07
N GLU A 80 17.55 -15.00 -9.65
CA GLU A 80 17.38 -16.19 -8.80
C GLU A 80 16.94 -15.83 -7.38
N THR A 81 17.40 -14.71 -6.83
CA THR A 81 17.01 -14.23 -5.49
C THR A 81 15.58 -13.70 -5.52
N ILE A 82 15.19 -12.97 -6.58
CA ILE A 82 13.81 -12.58 -6.86
C ILE A 82 12.93 -13.83 -7.09
N GLN A 83 13.40 -14.80 -7.89
CA GLN A 83 12.71 -16.08 -8.11
C GLN A 83 12.51 -16.89 -6.83
N ARG A 84 13.54 -16.99 -5.97
CA ARG A 84 13.49 -17.73 -4.71
C ARG A 84 12.73 -17.00 -3.61
N LEU A 85 12.81 -15.66 -3.54
CA LEU A 85 12.06 -14.84 -2.59
C LEU A 85 10.57 -14.81 -2.93
N LEU A 86 10.22 -14.86 -4.22
CA LEU A 86 8.83 -14.67 -4.64
C LEU A 86 8.04 -15.95 -4.82
N GLY A 87 8.62 -17.12 -5.13
CA GLY A 87 7.86 -18.39 -5.18
C GLY A 87 6.53 -18.35 -5.97
N MET A 88 6.38 -17.36 -6.84
CA MET A 88 5.23 -16.99 -7.64
C MET A 88 5.79 -16.75 -9.05
N ASN A 89 5.12 -17.26 -10.08
CA ASN A 89 5.57 -17.34 -11.47
C ASN A 89 6.40 -16.12 -11.92
N SER A 90 7.73 -16.29 -11.97
CA SER A 90 8.73 -15.23 -12.16
C SER A 90 8.89 -14.72 -13.60
N ASN A 91 7.97 -15.05 -14.50
CA ASN A 91 8.09 -14.69 -15.92
C ASN A 91 7.41 -13.35 -16.26
N GLU A 92 6.79 -12.66 -15.28
CA GLU A 92 5.90 -11.51 -15.52
C GLU A 92 6.24 -10.25 -14.71
N LEU A 93 7.40 -10.19 -14.06
CA LEU A 93 7.83 -9.01 -13.29
C LEU A 93 8.76 -8.08 -14.10
N PRO A 94 8.69 -6.76 -13.89
CA PRO A 94 7.65 -6.05 -13.14
C PRO A 94 6.26 -6.18 -13.78
N TYR A 95 5.22 -6.23 -12.96
CA TYR A 95 3.85 -6.35 -13.47
C TYR A 95 3.45 -5.12 -14.29
N ALA A 96 2.73 -5.34 -15.39
CA ALA A 96 2.10 -4.27 -16.17
C ALA A 96 0.81 -3.73 -15.54
N HIS A 97 0.43 -4.26 -14.36
CA HIS A 97 -0.72 -3.85 -13.58
C HIS A 97 -0.31 -3.52 -12.15
N VAL A 98 -1.19 -2.84 -11.42
CA VAL A 98 -0.96 -2.49 -10.02
C VAL A 98 -1.41 -3.64 -9.10
N CYS A 99 -0.48 -4.17 -8.30
CA CYS A 99 -0.77 -5.12 -7.23
C CYS A 99 -1.91 -4.60 -6.34
N GLN A 100 -2.84 -5.47 -5.97
CA GLN A 100 -3.97 -5.09 -5.12
C GLN A 100 -3.74 -5.50 -3.66
N VAL A 101 -4.38 -4.78 -2.74
CA VAL A 101 -4.37 -5.10 -1.31
C VAL A 101 -4.71 -6.57 -1.09
N GLY A 102 -3.84 -7.25 -0.32
CA GLY A 102 -3.83 -8.71 -0.19
C GLY A 102 -2.58 -9.34 -0.81
N ASP A 103 -1.97 -8.70 -1.81
CA ASP A 103 -0.65 -9.08 -2.30
C ASP A 103 0.43 -8.83 -1.23
N PRO A 104 1.22 -9.84 -0.83
CA PRO A 104 2.20 -9.71 0.24
C PRO A 104 3.31 -8.69 -0.04
N VAL A 105 3.60 -8.38 -1.30
CA VAL A 105 4.64 -7.39 -1.65
C VAL A 105 4.30 -6.00 -1.09
N LEU A 106 3.00 -5.68 -0.96
CA LEU A 106 2.51 -4.40 -0.44
C LEU A 106 2.60 -4.28 1.09
N ARG A 107 3.00 -5.34 1.77
CA ARG A 107 3.12 -5.41 3.24
C ARG A 107 4.56 -5.59 3.72
N GLY A 108 5.48 -5.85 2.80
CA GLY A 108 6.91 -5.95 3.10
C GLY A 108 7.58 -4.57 3.21
N HIS A 109 8.68 -4.50 3.97
CA HIS A 109 9.58 -3.35 3.88
C HIS A 109 10.44 -3.50 2.64
N ALA A 110 10.43 -2.48 1.79
CA ALA A 110 11.17 -2.49 0.54
C ALA A 110 12.69 -2.43 0.77
N MET A 111 13.45 -3.11 -0.07
CA MET A 111 14.91 -3.21 0.03
C MET A 111 15.60 -2.01 -0.65
N LYS A 112 16.71 -1.55 -0.07
CA LYS A 112 17.57 -0.55 -0.69
C LYS A 112 18.20 -1.08 -1.98
N ILE A 113 18.47 -0.17 -2.90
CA ILE A 113 19.05 -0.42 -4.22
C ILE A 113 20.45 0.20 -4.25
N GLU A 114 21.47 -0.59 -4.56
CA GLU A 114 22.84 -0.07 -4.65
C GLU A 114 22.98 0.91 -5.83
N PRO A 115 23.72 2.03 -5.68
CA PRO A 115 23.90 3.02 -6.75
C PRO A 115 24.41 2.44 -8.08
N GLU A 116 25.24 1.40 -8.03
CA GLU A 116 25.75 0.71 -9.22
C GLU A 116 24.64 0.01 -9.99
N VAL A 117 23.65 -0.55 -9.29
CA VAL A 117 22.49 -1.21 -9.89
C VAL A 117 21.60 -0.18 -10.59
N ILE A 118 21.40 0.98 -9.98
CA ILE A 118 20.58 2.07 -10.56
C ILE A 118 21.09 2.46 -11.95
N ARG A 119 22.42 2.53 -12.12
CA ARG A 119 23.07 2.91 -13.38
C ARG A 119 23.04 1.82 -14.47
N MET A 120 22.58 0.61 -14.17
CA MET A 120 22.51 -0.47 -15.14
C MET A 120 21.37 -0.27 -16.13
N ALA A 121 21.60 -0.60 -17.40
CA ALA A 121 20.60 -0.46 -18.46
C ALA A 121 19.29 -1.22 -18.16
N ASP A 122 19.38 -2.40 -17.51
CA ASP A 122 18.19 -3.17 -17.15
C ASP A 122 17.38 -2.50 -16.01
N PHE A 123 18.04 -1.83 -15.07
CA PHE A 123 17.33 -1.07 -14.05
C PHE A 123 16.69 0.19 -14.61
N GLN A 124 17.31 0.84 -15.60
CA GLN A 124 16.69 1.95 -16.33
C GLN A 124 15.38 1.53 -17.02
N LYS A 125 15.32 0.30 -17.57
CA LYS A 125 14.05 -0.26 -18.11
C LYS A 125 12.99 -0.42 -17.02
N VAL A 126 13.38 -0.79 -15.79
CA VAL A 126 12.45 -0.87 -14.64
C VAL A 126 11.90 0.51 -14.29
N ILE A 127 12.73 1.56 -14.26
CA ILE A 127 12.29 2.94 -14.04
C ILE A 127 11.30 3.36 -15.13
N THR A 128 11.64 3.13 -16.41
CA THR A 128 10.74 3.42 -17.54
C THR A 128 9.41 2.68 -17.40
N HIS A 129 9.44 1.40 -17.02
CA HIS A 129 8.23 0.61 -16.81
C HIS A 129 7.37 1.16 -15.67
N LEU A 130 7.97 1.51 -14.52
CA LEU A 130 7.29 2.13 -13.39
C LEU A 130 6.55 3.42 -13.81
N ILE A 131 7.23 4.29 -14.58
CA ILE A 131 6.66 5.52 -15.13
C ILE A 131 5.49 5.22 -16.06
N ASN A 132 5.66 4.25 -16.98
CA ASN A 132 4.62 3.89 -17.94
C ASN A 132 3.36 3.36 -17.24
N VAL A 133 3.53 2.53 -16.20
CA VAL A 133 2.40 2.07 -15.38
C VAL A 133 1.73 3.25 -14.68
N MET A 134 2.48 4.13 -14.01
CA MET A 134 1.93 5.32 -13.36
C MET A 134 1.01 6.14 -14.29
N ARG A 135 1.53 6.45 -15.48
CA ARG A 135 0.83 7.25 -16.49
C ARG A 135 -0.38 6.51 -17.07
N ALA A 136 -0.27 5.20 -17.30
CA ALA A 136 -1.39 4.40 -17.79
C ALA A 136 -2.59 4.38 -16.80
N TYR A 137 -2.31 4.47 -15.51
CA TYR A 137 -3.33 4.59 -14.47
C TYR A 137 -3.75 6.03 -14.17
N LYS A 138 -3.07 7.03 -14.75
CA LYS A 138 -3.25 8.46 -14.45
C LYS A 138 -3.09 8.77 -12.96
N SER A 139 -2.16 8.09 -12.28
CA SER A 139 -1.89 8.34 -10.86
C SER A 139 -0.84 9.45 -10.68
N TYR A 140 -0.91 10.17 -9.57
CA TYR A 140 0.09 11.19 -9.21
C TYR A 140 1.42 10.59 -8.73
N GLY A 141 1.38 9.33 -8.28
CA GLY A 141 2.54 8.59 -7.81
C GLY A 141 2.35 7.09 -7.99
N ILE A 142 3.46 6.37 -7.95
CA ILE A 142 3.50 4.91 -7.87
C ILE A 142 4.84 4.45 -7.28
N SER A 143 4.82 3.34 -6.56
CA SER A 143 6.00 2.73 -5.94
C SER A 143 6.37 1.36 -6.54
N GLY A 144 7.62 0.95 -6.37
CA GLY A 144 8.13 -0.37 -6.76
C GLY A 144 7.25 -1.52 -6.27
N PRO A 145 6.83 -1.57 -4.99
CA PRO A 145 5.96 -2.62 -4.48
C PRO A 145 4.65 -2.76 -5.26
N GLN A 146 4.10 -1.66 -5.78
CA GLN A 146 2.85 -1.67 -6.54
C GLN A 146 2.98 -2.34 -7.92
N ILE A 147 4.19 -2.50 -8.44
CA ILE A 147 4.47 -3.27 -9.67
C ILE A 147 5.15 -4.62 -9.36
N GLY A 148 5.02 -5.11 -8.13
CA GLY A 148 5.54 -6.40 -7.68
C GLY A 148 7.03 -6.41 -7.30
N LEU A 149 7.69 -5.24 -7.25
CA LEU A 149 9.12 -5.14 -6.94
C LEU A 149 9.33 -4.64 -5.50
N PRO A 150 9.90 -5.45 -4.58
CA PRO A 150 10.12 -5.06 -3.19
C PRO A 150 11.35 -4.14 -3.03
N TRP A 151 11.40 -3.04 -3.79
CA TRP A 151 12.53 -2.11 -3.87
C TRP A 151 12.13 -0.69 -3.49
N GLN A 152 13.04 0.03 -2.83
CA GLN A 152 12.86 1.41 -2.40
C GLN A 152 12.95 2.37 -3.58
N ILE A 153 11.91 2.39 -4.41
CA ILE A 153 11.75 3.31 -5.53
C ILE A 153 10.30 3.78 -5.59
N PHE A 154 10.08 5.08 -5.78
CA PHE A 154 8.79 5.59 -6.22
C PHE A 154 8.97 6.76 -7.21
N ALA A 155 7.92 7.02 -7.98
CA ALA A 155 7.83 8.13 -8.91
C ALA A 155 6.71 9.07 -8.49
N ILE A 156 6.88 10.37 -8.74
CA ILE A 156 5.83 11.38 -8.59
C ILE A 156 5.81 12.24 -9.86
N GLU A 157 4.61 12.51 -10.36
CA GLU A 157 4.36 13.46 -11.44
C GLU A 157 2.98 14.10 -11.26
N CYS A 158 2.92 15.42 -11.46
CA CYS A 158 1.67 16.16 -11.45
C CYS A 158 1.69 17.13 -12.63
N THR A 159 0.90 16.83 -13.67
CA THR A 159 0.78 17.67 -14.87
C THR A 159 -0.58 18.33 -14.94
N GLU A 160 -0.73 19.35 -15.79
CA GLU A 160 -2.04 19.93 -16.08
C GLU A 160 -3.04 18.89 -16.60
N GLU A 161 -2.56 17.93 -17.41
CA GLU A 161 -3.38 16.83 -17.94
C GLU A 161 -3.93 15.91 -16.83
N ILE A 162 -3.11 15.53 -15.84
CA ILE A 162 -3.58 14.70 -14.72
C ILE A 162 -4.59 15.47 -13.85
N MET A 163 -4.42 16.79 -13.75
CA MET A 163 -5.32 17.68 -13.03
C MET A 163 -6.51 18.18 -13.86
N GLU A 164 -6.73 17.65 -15.06
CA GLU A 164 -7.87 17.99 -15.90
C GLU A 164 -9.19 17.61 -15.21
N GLY A 165 -10.15 18.54 -15.19
CA GLY A 165 -11.46 18.33 -14.54
C GLY A 165 -11.48 18.52 -13.02
N VAL A 166 -10.34 18.80 -12.38
CA VAL A 166 -10.31 19.26 -10.98
C VAL A 166 -10.67 20.75 -10.94
N GLU A 167 -11.62 21.14 -10.09
CA GLU A 167 -11.99 22.55 -9.95
C GLU A 167 -10.84 23.41 -9.43
N GLU A 168 -10.76 24.65 -9.93
CA GLU A 168 -9.68 25.58 -9.58
C GLU A 168 -9.66 25.94 -8.09
N THR A 169 -10.83 26.01 -7.47
CA THR A 169 -10.98 26.22 -6.02
C THR A 169 -10.35 25.06 -5.23
N VAL A 170 -10.53 23.83 -5.69
CA VAL A 170 -9.93 22.62 -5.09
C VAL A 170 -8.42 22.63 -5.28
N LYS A 171 -7.92 22.93 -6.49
CA LYS A 171 -6.47 23.03 -6.76
C LYS A 171 -5.79 24.01 -5.82
N LYS A 172 -6.37 25.21 -5.68
CA LYS A 172 -5.86 26.25 -4.77
C LYS A 172 -5.93 25.82 -3.30
N THR A 173 -7.07 25.30 -2.86
CA THR A 173 -7.28 24.90 -1.46
C THR A 173 -6.36 23.76 -1.04
N HIS A 174 -6.07 22.83 -1.95
CA HIS A 174 -5.20 21.70 -1.69
C HIS A 174 -3.72 21.98 -2.01
N GLU A 175 -3.38 23.18 -2.50
CA GLU A 175 -2.04 23.56 -2.94
C GLU A 175 -1.47 22.59 -4.00
N MET A 176 -2.30 22.27 -4.99
CA MET A 176 -1.92 21.40 -6.11
C MET A 176 -1.07 22.18 -7.11
N ASN A 177 0.21 21.83 -7.19
CA ASN A 177 1.18 22.43 -8.11
C ASN A 177 1.67 21.40 -9.14
N ILE A 178 2.18 21.91 -10.27
CA ILE A 178 2.87 21.07 -11.25
C ILE A 178 4.14 20.49 -10.63
N ILE A 179 4.34 19.19 -10.79
CA ILE A 179 5.53 18.47 -10.34
C ILE A 179 6.07 17.72 -11.57
N PRO A 180 7.27 18.06 -12.08
CA PRO A 180 7.87 17.29 -13.16
C PRO A 180 8.14 15.85 -12.70
N MET A 181 8.19 14.91 -13.64
CA MET A 181 8.53 13.52 -13.35
C MET A 181 9.79 13.43 -12.48
N THR A 182 9.62 12.97 -11.25
CA THR A 182 10.68 12.88 -10.25
C THR A 182 10.74 11.46 -9.70
N ILE A 183 11.92 10.84 -9.77
CA ILE A 183 12.20 9.49 -9.28
C ILE A 183 12.96 9.57 -7.95
N PHE A 184 12.47 8.85 -6.95
CA PHE A 184 13.03 8.79 -5.61
C PHE A 184 13.46 7.36 -5.33
N ILE A 185 14.77 7.13 -5.25
CA ILE A 185 15.36 5.84 -4.91
C ILE A 185 16.05 5.92 -3.55
N ASN A 186 15.85 4.91 -2.71
CA ASN A 186 16.27 4.87 -1.31
C ASN A 186 15.92 6.14 -0.52
N PRO A 187 14.67 6.63 -0.58
CA PRO A 187 14.31 7.87 0.06
C PRO A 187 14.42 7.77 1.59
N GLU A 188 14.80 8.89 2.20
CA GLU A 188 14.70 9.15 3.63
C GLU A 188 13.80 10.37 3.82
N LEU A 189 12.62 10.15 4.42
CA LEU A 189 11.62 11.20 4.61
C LEU A 189 11.70 11.75 6.03
N LYS A 190 11.74 13.07 6.14
CA LYS A 190 11.66 13.82 7.39
C LYS A 190 10.45 14.76 7.34
N VAL A 191 9.63 14.75 8.38
CA VAL A 191 8.56 15.74 8.54
C VAL A 191 9.15 17.06 9.03
N ILE A 192 8.79 18.15 8.37
CA ILE A 192 9.21 19.51 8.71
C ILE A 192 8.11 20.25 9.46
N ASP A 193 6.87 20.14 8.97
CA ASP A 193 5.68 20.69 9.64
C ASP A 193 4.66 19.57 9.88
N TYR A 194 4.40 19.31 11.17
CA TYR A 194 3.47 18.26 11.63
C TYR A 194 2.00 18.68 11.60
N THR A 195 1.68 19.91 11.18
CA THR A 195 0.30 20.40 11.06
C THR A 195 -0.51 19.43 10.20
N PRO A 196 -1.55 18.77 10.75
CA PRO A 196 -2.24 17.72 10.04
C PRO A 196 -3.24 18.33 9.03
N ILE A 197 -3.08 17.97 7.75
CA ILE A 197 -4.07 18.24 6.72
C ILE A 197 -4.81 16.95 6.39
N THR A 198 -6.13 16.97 6.53
CA THR A 198 -7.00 15.81 6.26
C THR A 198 -7.75 16.01 4.94
N LEU A 199 -7.44 15.20 3.94
CA LEU A 199 -8.12 15.19 2.63
C LEU A 199 -8.43 13.74 2.25
N TYR A 200 -9.34 13.55 1.28
CA TYR A 200 -9.60 12.23 0.73
C TYR A 200 -8.43 11.74 -0.12
N GLU A 201 -7.98 10.52 0.13
CA GLU A 201 -6.99 9.79 -0.67
C GLU A 201 -7.61 8.54 -1.28
N GLY A 202 -7.16 8.20 -2.48
CA GLY A 202 -7.32 6.88 -3.08
C GLY A 202 -5.95 6.22 -3.28
N CYS A 203 -5.94 4.95 -3.64
CA CYS A 203 -4.73 4.22 -3.99
C CYS A 203 -5.05 3.24 -5.12
N GLU A 204 -4.21 3.16 -6.15
CA GLU A 204 -4.42 2.19 -7.24
C GLU A 204 -4.35 0.74 -6.75
N SER A 205 -3.69 0.49 -5.60
CA SER A 205 -3.66 -0.82 -4.94
C SER A 205 -4.91 -1.13 -4.12
N ILE A 206 -5.81 -0.17 -3.92
CA ILE A 206 -7.11 -0.34 -3.24
C ILE A 206 -8.18 0.26 -4.14
N ARG A 207 -8.26 -0.30 -5.35
CA ARG A 207 -9.03 0.30 -6.44
C ARG A 207 -10.52 0.36 -6.11
N GLY A 208 -11.13 1.52 -6.35
CA GLY A 208 -12.57 1.74 -6.19
C GLY A 208 -13.00 2.24 -4.81
N TYR A 209 -12.04 2.54 -3.91
CA TYR A 209 -12.30 3.08 -2.59
C TYR A 209 -11.45 4.29 -2.28
N SER A 210 -11.96 5.17 -1.42
CA SER A 210 -11.24 6.31 -0.85
C SER A 210 -11.62 6.52 0.60
N ALA A 211 -10.79 7.25 1.35
CA ALA A 211 -11.11 7.74 2.68
C ALA A 211 -10.33 9.02 2.99
N ALA A 212 -10.78 9.77 3.98
CA ALA A 212 -10.04 10.90 4.52
C ALA A 212 -8.81 10.43 5.30
N VAL A 213 -7.65 10.98 4.99
CA VAL A 213 -6.36 10.61 5.58
C VAL A 213 -5.63 11.87 6.08
N PRO A 214 -5.23 11.92 7.36
CA PRO A 214 -4.38 12.98 7.86
C PRO A 214 -2.94 12.80 7.38
N ARG A 215 -2.33 13.88 6.89
CA ARG A 215 -0.92 13.94 6.48
C ARG A 215 -0.26 15.15 7.12
N ALA A 216 1.05 15.06 7.38
CA ALA A 216 1.83 16.22 7.77
C ALA A 216 1.86 17.23 6.62
N TYR A 217 1.84 18.53 6.94
CA TYR A 217 1.76 19.58 5.93
C TYR A 217 3.02 19.64 5.07
N GLU A 218 4.21 19.52 5.68
CA GLU A 218 5.49 19.72 5.00
C GLU A 218 6.48 18.60 5.30
N VAL A 219 7.19 18.15 4.26
CA VAL A 219 8.23 17.12 4.34
C VAL A 219 9.48 17.48 3.56
N GLU A 220 10.61 16.92 3.96
CA GLU A 220 11.88 16.92 3.24
C GLU A 220 12.28 15.47 2.96
N ILE A 221 12.69 15.19 1.73
CA ILE A 221 13.12 13.86 1.28
C ILE A 221 14.53 13.95 0.74
N LYS A 222 15.42 13.12 1.28
CA LYS A 222 16.75 12.86 0.69
C LYS A 222 16.66 11.55 -0.08
N ALA A 223 17.07 11.54 -1.34
CA ALA A 223 16.97 10.36 -2.19
C ALA A 223 18.06 10.35 -3.26
N LEU A 224 18.18 9.22 -3.96
CA LEU A 224 18.90 9.10 -5.22
C LEU A 224 17.93 9.28 -6.39
N ASN A 225 18.35 9.98 -7.44
CA ASN A 225 17.59 10.12 -8.68
C ASN A 225 17.84 8.93 -9.63
N ALA A 226 17.24 8.96 -10.83
CA ALA A 226 17.40 7.91 -11.84
C ALA A 226 18.85 7.70 -12.33
N SER A 227 19.73 8.70 -12.17
CA SER A 227 21.16 8.65 -12.47
C SER A 227 22.02 8.19 -11.28
N ALA A 228 21.39 7.82 -10.16
CA ALA A 228 22.01 7.51 -8.88
C ALA A 228 22.72 8.71 -8.20
N GLU A 229 22.30 9.94 -8.51
CA GLU A 229 22.81 11.15 -7.88
C GLU A 229 21.95 11.53 -6.68
N GLN A 230 22.57 11.99 -5.60
CA GLN A 230 21.85 12.40 -4.41
C GLN A 230 21.19 13.76 -4.60
N PHE A 231 19.94 13.89 -4.17
CA PHE A 231 19.22 15.15 -4.12
C PHE A 231 18.37 15.27 -2.86
N THR A 232 17.98 16.50 -2.55
CA THR A 232 17.01 16.81 -1.49
C THR A 232 15.81 17.49 -2.13
N TRP A 233 14.60 17.06 -1.75
CA TRP A 233 13.35 17.61 -2.25
C TRP A 233 12.45 17.97 -1.08
N ARG A 234 12.00 19.22 -1.05
CA ARG A 234 11.14 19.77 -0.01
C ARG A 234 9.78 20.10 -0.62
N ALA A 235 8.73 19.73 0.10
CA ALA A 235 7.37 19.75 -0.41
C ALA A 235 6.37 20.05 0.69
N CYS A 236 5.32 20.79 0.33
CA CYS A 236 4.18 21.11 1.19
C CYS A 236 2.84 20.74 0.51
N GLY A 237 1.75 20.77 1.26
CA GLY A 237 0.39 20.61 0.73
C GLY A 237 0.18 19.29 -0.02
N TRP A 238 -0.38 19.36 -1.23
CA TRP A 238 -0.65 18.16 -2.06
C TRP A 238 0.61 17.36 -2.38
N SER A 239 1.71 18.04 -2.70
CA SER A 239 2.98 17.38 -3.06
C SER A 239 3.58 16.59 -1.88
N ALA A 240 3.51 17.15 -0.66
CA ALA A 240 3.91 16.45 0.56
C ALA A 240 3.01 15.23 0.84
N ARG A 241 1.71 15.34 0.57
CA ARG A 241 0.75 14.24 0.71
C ARG A 241 1.10 13.07 -0.21
N ILE A 242 1.31 13.33 -1.50
CA ILE A 242 1.69 12.29 -2.47
C ILE A 242 2.97 11.60 -1.98
N ALA A 243 3.98 12.36 -1.60
CA ALA A 243 5.26 11.78 -1.21
C ALA A 243 5.19 10.95 0.08
N GLN A 244 4.38 11.37 1.07
CA GLN A 244 4.11 10.55 2.26
C GLN A 244 3.36 9.25 1.90
N HIS A 245 2.44 9.30 0.93
CA HIS A 245 1.71 8.12 0.45
C HIS A 245 2.66 7.12 -0.22
N GLU A 246 3.48 7.58 -1.16
CA GLU A 246 4.42 6.71 -1.87
C GLU A 246 5.53 6.18 -0.95
N TYR A 247 5.98 7.00 0.01
CA TYR A 247 6.93 6.56 1.03
C TYR A 247 6.35 5.47 1.93
N ASP A 248 5.08 5.57 2.32
CA ASP A 248 4.40 4.53 3.12
C ASP A 248 4.37 3.17 2.41
N HIS A 249 4.19 3.15 1.08
CA HIS A 249 4.26 1.91 0.31
C HIS A 249 5.61 1.20 0.45
N LEU A 250 6.72 1.95 0.55
CA LEU A 250 8.05 1.39 0.78
C LEU A 250 8.21 0.77 2.18
N GLN A 251 7.34 1.17 3.12
CA GLN A 251 7.30 0.63 4.48
C GLN A 251 6.23 -0.47 4.65
N GLY A 252 5.61 -0.92 3.56
CA GLY A 252 4.54 -1.92 3.59
C GLY A 252 3.23 -1.41 4.22
N LYS A 253 3.03 -0.08 4.20
CA LYS A 253 1.86 0.59 4.78
C LYS A 253 0.95 1.10 3.67
N LEU A 254 -0.36 0.97 3.88
CA LEU A 254 -1.40 1.48 2.99
C LEU A 254 -2.20 2.59 3.69
N TYR A 255 -2.84 3.46 2.92
CA TYR A 255 -3.60 4.59 3.49
C TYR A 255 -4.72 4.14 4.45
N ILE A 256 -5.26 2.93 4.27
CA ILE A 256 -6.30 2.33 5.12
C ILE A 256 -5.84 2.09 6.57
N GLU A 257 -4.55 2.14 6.85
CA GLU A 257 -4.00 2.07 8.22
C GLU A 257 -4.02 3.43 8.93
N LYS A 258 -4.15 4.53 8.18
CA LYS A 258 -4.12 5.90 8.71
C LYS A 258 -5.45 6.65 8.54
N MET A 259 -6.37 6.11 7.76
CA MET A 259 -7.62 6.79 7.42
C MET A 259 -8.56 6.99 8.61
N ASP A 260 -9.46 7.98 8.51
CA ASP A 260 -10.69 7.97 9.28
C ASP A 260 -11.64 6.90 8.71
N VAL A 261 -11.79 5.81 9.47
CA VAL A 261 -12.61 4.65 9.11
C VAL A 261 -14.07 4.99 8.79
N ARG A 262 -14.62 6.08 9.34
CA ARG A 262 -16.00 6.50 9.09
C ARG A 262 -16.19 7.12 7.70
N THR A 263 -15.10 7.54 7.08
CA THR A 263 -15.08 8.18 5.75
C THR A 263 -14.74 7.21 4.63
N PHE A 264 -14.43 5.94 4.96
CA PHE A 264 -14.13 4.92 3.96
C PHE A 264 -15.34 4.65 3.08
N GLN A 265 -15.21 4.89 1.77
CA GLN A 265 -16.33 4.87 0.84
C GLN A 265 -15.95 4.26 -0.50
N CYS A 266 -16.94 3.66 -1.16
CA CYS A 266 -16.83 3.25 -2.55
C CYS A 266 -16.92 4.48 -3.45
N THR A 267 -15.91 4.72 -4.29
CA THR A 267 -15.86 5.91 -5.16
C THR A 267 -16.88 5.89 -6.30
N ALA A 268 -17.56 4.77 -6.51
CA ALA A 268 -18.54 4.58 -7.57
C ALA A 268 -19.97 4.33 -7.06
N TRP A 269 -20.26 4.59 -5.78
CA TRP A 269 -21.56 4.29 -5.17
C TRP A 269 -22.73 4.91 -5.95
N ASP A 270 -22.58 6.14 -6.46
CA ASP A 270 -23.63 6.86 -7.18
C ASP A 270 -23.91 6.20 -8.54
N LYS A 271 -22.84 5.81 -9.25
CA LYS A 271 -22.90 5.11 -10.52
C LYS A 271 -23.48 3.71 -10.36
N ILE A 272 -23.12 3.01 -9.28
CA ILE A 272 -23.68 1.69 -8.96
C ILE A 272 -25.20 1.81 -8.78
N ASN A 273 -25.67 2.78 -8.00
CA ASN A 273 -27.10 3.01 -7.77
C ASN A 273 -27.82 3.36 -9.09
N LYS A 274 -27.28 4.30 -9.88
CA LYS A 274 -27.82 4.66 -11.20
C LYS A 274 -27.92 3.46 -12.16
N ASN A 275 -26.96 2.52 -12.08
CA ASN A 275 -26.91 1.33 -12.91
C ASN A 275 -27.57 0.10 -12.25
N LYS A 276 -28.40 0.28 -11.21
CA LYS A 276 -29.12 -0.81 -10.53
C LYS A 276 -28.20 -1.96 -10.09
N GLY A 277 -27.03 -1.61 -9.56
CA GLY A 277 -26.01 -2.57 -9.10
C GLY A 277 -25.07 -3.10 -10.18
N LYS A 278 -25.29 -2.79 -11.47
CA LYS A 278 -24.49 -3.34 -12.58
C LYS A 278 -23.27 -2.46 -12.87
N MET A 279 -22.09 -2.93 -12.47
CA MET A 279 -20.84 -2.27 -12.79
C MET A 279 -19.71 -3.29 -13.01
N ARG A 280 -18.87 -3.03 -14.01
CA ARG A 280 -17.61 -3.76 -14.23
C ARG A 280 -16.44 -2.93 -13.73
N LEU A 281 -15.65 -3.48 -12.82
CA LEU A 281 -14.35 -2.95 -12.43
C LEU A 281 -13.26 -3.77 -13.14
N SER A 282 -12.35 -3.09 -13.83
CA SER A 282 -11.13 -3.70 -14.39
C SER A 282 -9.97 -3.34 -13.47
N TYR A 283 -9.04 -4.26 -13.25
CA TYR A 283 -7.78 -3.97 -12.55
C TYR A 283 -6.67 -3.56 -13.52
N LEU A 284 -6.90 -3.60 -14.83
CA LEU A 284 -5.98 -3.06 -15.84
C LEU A 284 -6.20 -1.54 -16.05
N PRO A 285 -5.19 -0.80 -16.53
CA PRO A 285 -5.37 0.59 -16.92
C PRO A 285 -6.34 0.68 -18.12
N LYS A 286 -7.02 1.81 -18.29
CA LYS A 286 -8.10 1.95 -19.28
C LYS A 286 -7.64 1.99 -20.75
N LYS A 287 -6.34 2.00 -21.02
CA LYS A 287 -5.69 1.76 -22.33
C LYS A 287 -4.19 1.56 -22.06
N ILE A 288 -3.60 0.46 -22.51
CA ILE A 288 -2.16 0.42 -22.80
C ILE A 288 -2.08 0.71 -24.29
N SER A 289 -1.73 1.92 -24.68
CA SER A 289 -1.27 2.15 -26.05
C SER A 289 0.06 1.41 -26.17
N VAL A 290 0.00 0.19 -26.70
CA VAL A 290 1.16 -0.56 -27.21
C VAL A 290 1.64 0.14 -28.48
#